data_AF-A0A356TQQ9-F1
#
_entry.id   AF-A0A356TQQ9-F1
#
_cell.length_a   1.000
_cell.length_b   1.000
_cell.length_c   1.000
_cell.angle_alpha   90.00
_cell.angle_beta   90.00
_cell.angle_gamma   90.00
#
_symmetry.space_group_name_H-M   'P 1'
#
loop_
_entity.id
_entity.type
_entity.pdbx_description
1 polymer ?
#
loop_
_entity_poly.entity_id
_entity_poly.type
_entity_poly.pdbx_seq_one_letter_code
_entity_poly.pdbx_strand_id
1 'polypeptide(L)'
;MDLQGQNGLDSTFREGWRSKNWLGVIIAVVLIAFYCDLYFTDHLSPVAEALGLRNKWFVYAALYTFFMGVGAVYYLRKHGNSRYNKYRIATNVAVQVSLAFTLPFVMPLFFGASADDAWKYEYFAASIWPLDHYKLHPSVLGAVPLIFAVTTLVLAFVVAPLAAYFFGKRWYCSWVCGCGGLANTAGDPWRHLTSTSTRSWKFEKAAIYPILFLAIGS
;
A
#
# COMPACT_ATOMS: atom_id res chain seq x y z
N MET A 1 27.73 -5.81 -8.76
CA MET A 1 27.66 -6.08 -7.31
C MET A 1 28.22 -4.85 -6.63
N ASP A 2 27.36 -3.95 -6.16
CA ASP A 2 27.83 -2.80 -5.36
C ASP A 2 28.42 -3.36 -4.07
N LEU A 3 29.75 -3.37 -4.02
CA LEU A 3 30.50 -3.75 -2.84
C LEU A 3 30.04 -2.84 -1.71
N GLN A 4 29.65 -3.45 -0.58
CA GLN A 4 29.01 -2.85 0.59
C GLN A 4 29.92 -1.85 1.37
N GLY A 5 30.86 -1.20 0.69
CA GLY A 5 31.63 -0.05 1.17
C GLY A 5 30.98 1.27 0.73
N GLN A 6 31.46 2.38 1.29
CA GLN A 6 30.94 3.75 1.17
C GLN A 6 30.47 4.17 -0.25
N ASN A 7 30.99 3.58 -1.32
CA ASN A 7 30.57 3.77 -2.71
C ASN A 7 29.05 3.51 -2.96
N GLY A 8 28.44 2.56 -2.25
CA GLY A 8 27.00 2.31 -2.34
C GLY A 8 26.15 3.39 -1.64
N LEU A 9 26.74 4.11 -0.67
CA LEU A 9 26.12 5.24 0.01
C LEU A 9 26.19 6.49 -0.87
N ASP A 10 27.34 6.77 -1.50
CA ASP A 10 27.49 7.92 -2.39
C ASP A 10 26.51 7.90 -3.57
N SER A 11 26.29 6.74 -4.21
CA SER A 11 25.24 6.61 -5.25
C SER A 11 23.82 6.79 -4.71
N THR A 12 23.58 6.44 -3.44
CA THR A 12 22.26 6.61 -2.82
C THR A 12 21.98 8.07 -2.48
N PHE A 13 22.98 8.83 -2.05
CA PHE A 13 22.83 10.23 -1.62
C PHE A 13 23.06 11.28 -2.72
N ARG A 14 23.83 10.96 -3.77
CA ARG A 14 24.25 11.94 -4.79
C ARG A 14 23.49 11.86 -6.12
N GLU A 15 22.69 10.82 -6.35
CA GLU A 15 21.87 10.71 -7.55
C GLU A 15 20.69 11.70 -7.52
N GLY A 16 20.51 12.49 -8.59
CA GLY A 16 19.54 13.60 -8.63
C GLY A 16 18.07 13.21 -8.44
N TRP A 17 17.68 11.98 -8.78
CA TRP A 17 16.30 11.50 -8.60
C TRP A 17 16.03 10.94 -7.19
N ARG A 18 17.09 10.66 -6.41
CA ARG A 18 17.02 10.19 -5.00
C ARG A 18 17.29 11.30 -3.99
N SER A 19 17.63 12.49 -4.44
CA SER A 19 17.91 13.66 -3.60
C SER A 19 16.75 14.68 -3.65
N LYS A 20 16.85 15.77 -2.86
CA LYS A 20 15.88 16.88 -2.87
C LYS A 20 16.04 17.80 -4.10
N ASN A 21 16.66 17.32 -5.17
CA ASN A 21 16.82 18.07 -6.41
C ASN A 21 15.51 18.13 -7.20
N TRP A 22 15.49 18.95 -8.25
CA TRP A 22 14.30 19.18 -9.07
C TRP A 22 13.68 17.89 -9.65
N LEU A 23 14.49 16.88 -9.99
CA LEU A 23 14.00 15.57 -10.44
C LEU A 23 13.18 14.85 -9.38
N GLY A 24 13.64 14.81 -8.13
CA GLY A 24 12.89 14.23 -7.02
C GLY A 24 11.58 14.97 -6.76
N VAL A 25 11.59 16.30 -6.89
CA VAL A 25 10.37 17.13 -6.77
C VAL A 25 9.39 16.84 -7.90
N ILE A 26 9.85 16.71 -9.14
CA ILE A 26 8.97 16.35 -10.27
C ILE A 26 8.33 14.98 -10.05
N ILE A 27 9.10 13.98 -9.61
CA ILE A 27 8.55 12.65 -9.31
C ILE A 27 7.45 12.76 -8.24
N ALA A 28 7.71 13.51 -7.16
CA ALA A 28 6.72 13.72 -6.11
C ALA A 28 5.45 14.42 -6.64
N VAL A 29 5.59 15.49 -7.43
CA VAL A 29 4.46 16.23 -8.02
C VAL A 29 3.67 15.32 -8.96
N VAL A 30 4.33 14.52 -9.80
CA VAL A 30 3.65 13.58 -10.72
C VAL A 30 2.89 12.51 -9.95
N LEU A 31 3.48 11.93 -8.90
CA LEU A 31 2.80 10.93 -8.07
C LEU A 31 1.60 11.52 -7.32
N ILE A 32 1.72 12.74 -6.81
CA ILE A 32 0.61 13.45 -6.15
C ILE A 32 -0.48 13.76 -7.17
N ALA A 33 -0.13 14.32 -8.33
CA ALA A 33 -1.09 14.63 -9.39
C ALA A 33 -1.82 13.38 -9.88
N PHE A 34 -1.10 12.27 -10.09
CA PHE A 34 -1.69 10.97 -10.43
C PHE A 34 -2.67 10.50 -9.35
N TYR A 35 -2.30 10.61 -8.07
CA TYR A 35 -3.18 10.19 -6.98
C TYR A 35 -4.42 11.08 -6.84
N CYS A 36 -4.28 12.40 -7.03
CA CYS A 36 -5.39 13.33 -7.09
C CYS A 36 -6.33 13.03 -8.26
N ASP A 37 -5.78 12.78 -9.45
CA ASP A 37 -6.56 12.41 -10.63
C ASP A 37 -7.33 11.10 -10.40
N LEU A 38 -6.65 10.06 -9.90
CA LEU A 38 -7.27 8.78 -9.56
C LEU A 38 -8.48 8.92 -8.62
N TYR A 39 -8.39 9.80 -7.62
CA TYR A 39 -9.43 9.94 -6.60
C TYR A 39 -10.56 10.88 -7.03
N PHE A 40 -10.24 12.00 -7.68
CA PHE A 40 -11.19 13.08 -7.96
C PHE A 40 -11.71 13.12 -9.41
N THR A 41 -11.13 12.37 -10.33
CA THR A 41 -11.55 12.34 -11.75
C THR A 41 -11.72 10.89 -12.25
N ASP A 42 -12.32 10.73 -13.43
CA ASP A 42 -12.51 9.44 -14.10
C ASP A 42 -11.64 9.28 -15.37
N HIS A 43 -10.58 10.07 -15.52
CA HIS A 43 -9.70 10.01 -16.68
C HIS A 43 -9.00 8.65 -16.86
N LEU A 44 -8.85 7.88 -15.79
CA LEU A 44 -8.26 6.53 -15.81
C LEU A 44 -9.25 5.43 -16.20
N SER A 45 -10.55 5.72 -16.29
CA SER A 45 -11.57 4.72 -16.62
C SER A 45 -11.44 4.19 -18.06
N PRO A 46 -11.20 5.03 -19.10
CA PRO A 46 -10.91 4.52 -20.45
C PRO A 46 -9.65 3.65 -20.52
N VAL A 47 -8.64 3.96 -19.72
CA VAL A 47 -7.41 3.15 -19.62
C VAL A 47 -7.71 1.79 -18.99
N ALA A 48 -8.58 1.76 -17.97
CA ALA A 48 -9.04 0.51 -17.37
C ALA A 48 -9.74 -0.37 -18.40
N GLU A 49 -10.68 0.19 -19.16
CA GLU A 49 -11.44 -0.52 -20.19
C GLU A 49 -10.53 -1.06 -21.30
N ALA A 50 -9.58 -0.25 -21.78
CA ALA A 50 -8.59 -0.66 -22.77
C ALA A 50 -7.70 -1.84 -22.30
N LEU A 51 -7.46 -1.93 -20.98
CA LEU A 51 -6.70 -3.03 -20.36
C LEU A 51 -7.59 -4.23 -19.96
N GLY A 52 -8.90 -4.19 -20.24
CA GLY A 52 -9.85 -5.21 -19.81
C GLY A 52 -10.08 -5.24 -18.28
N LEU A 53 -9.80 -4.13 -17.59
CA LEU A 53 -9.99 -3.98 -16.16
C LEU A 53 -11.37 -3.36 -15.87
N ARG A 54 -11.99 -3.81 -14.77
CA ARG A 54 -13.38 -3.43 -14.44
C ARG A 54 -13.55 -1.98 -13.98
N ASN A 55 -12.52 -1.39 -13.38
CA ASN A 55 -12.56 -0.02 -12.88
C ASN A 55 -11.16 0.59 -12.79
N LYS A 56 -11.10 1.92 -12.61
CA LYS A 56 -9.84 2.66 -12.43
C LYS A 56 -9.02 2.21 -11.22
N TRP A 57 -9.65 1.64 -10.18
CA TRP A 57 -8.95 1.11 -9.00
C TRP A 57 -8.12 -0.13 -9.33
N PHE A 58 -8.54 -0.95 -10.29
CA PHE A 58 -7.75 -2.07 -10.77
C PHE A 58 -6.53 -1.61 -11.57
N VAL A 59 -6.59 -0.47 -12.28
CA VAL A 59 -5.40 0.14 -12.90
C VAL A 59 -4.40 0.51 -11.81
N TYR A 60 -4.87 1.16 -10.74
CA TYR A 60 -4.03 1.48 -9.59
C TYR A 60 -3.44 0.22 -8.95
N ALA A 61 -4.24 -0.82 -8.70
CA ALA A 61 -3.76 -2.08 -8.11
C ALA A 61 -2.76 -2.81 -9.01
N ALA A 62 -2.93 -2.76 -10.34
CA ALA A 62 -1.99 -3.32 -11.31
C ALA A 62 -0.66 -2.56 -11.29
N LEU A 63 -0.69 -1.22 -11.34
CA LEU A 63 0.50 -0.37 -11.21
C LEU A 63 1.21 -0.63 -9.88
N TYR A 64 0.46 -0.73 -8.80
CA TYR A 64 0.97 -1.03 -7.47
C TYR A 64 1.75 -2.34 -7.44
N THR A 65 1.16 -3.39 -8.01
CA THR A 65 1.76 -4.72 -8.10
C THR A 65 3.00 -4.72 -8.99
N PHE A 66 2.94 -4.02 -10.12
CA PHE A 66 4.07 -3.84 -11.02
C PHE A 66 5.25 -3.14 -10.35
N PHE A 67 5.03 -1.96 -9.75
CA PHE A 67 6.10 -1.21 -9.08
C PHE A 67 6.64 -1.96 -7.86
N MET A 68 5.81 -2.67 -7.10
CA MET A 68 6.28 -3.50 -6.01
C MET A 68 7.15 -4.67 -6.51
N GLY A 69 6.76 -5.33 -7.61
CA GLY A 69 7.54 -6.40 -8.21
C GLY A 69 8.88 -5.93 -8.77
N VAL A 70 8.89 -4.85 -9.55
CA VAL A 70 10.12 -4.25 -10.08
C VAL A 70 11.01 -3.75 -8.94
N GLY A 71 10.42 -3.06 -7.96
CA GLY A 71 11.10 -2.60 -6.76
C GLY A 71 11.68 -3.74 -5.94
N ALA A 72 11.01 -4.89 -5.87
CA ALA A 72 11.50 -6.08 -5.17
C ALA A 72 12.73 -6.67 -5.85
N VAL A 73 12.72 -6.80 -7.18
CA VAL A 73 13.89 -7.26 -7.94
C VAL A 73 15.07 -6.30 -7.73
N TYR A 74 14.82 -4.99 -7.84
CA TYR A 74 15.82 -3.96 -7.57
C TYR A 74 16.39 -4.06 -6.14
N TYR A 75 15.51 -4.11 -5.13
CA TYR A 75 15.90 -4.18 -3.73
C TYR A 75 16.67 -5.45 -3.41
N LEU A 76 16.25 -6.62 -3.90
CA LEU A 76 16.92 -7.89 -3.64
C LEU A 76 18.28 -7.98 -4.33
N ARG A 77 18.47 -7.33 -5.49
CA ARG A 77 19.79 -7.22 -6.12
C ARG A 77 20.79 -6.42 -5.27
N LYS A 78 20.32 -5.40 -4.54
CA LYS A 78 21.17 -4.51 -3.73
C LYS A 78 21.30 -4.96 -2.26
N HIS A 79 20.21 -5.40 -1.65
CA HIS A 79 20.09 -5.70 -0.22
C HIS A 79 19.75 -7.18 0.09
N GLY A 80 19.78 -8.05 -0.91
CA GLY A 80 19.44 -9.47 -0.79
C GLY A 80 20.50 -10.36 -0.14
N ASN A 81 21.54 -9.81 0.51
CA ASN A 81 22.51 -10.65 1.22
C ASN A 81 21.90 -11.28 2.49
N SER A 82 20.97 -10.57 3.15
CA SER A 82 20.29 -11.06 4.35
C SER A 82 19.10 -11.97 4.01
N ARG A 83 19.05 -13.16 4.62
CA ARG A 83 17.90 -14.09 4.53
C ARG A 83 16.61 -13.42 4.99
N TYR A 84 16.68 -12.58 6.02
CA TYR A 84 15.53 -11.83 6.54
C TYR A 84 14.92 -10.93 5.46
N ASN A 85 15.74 -10.18 4.72
CA ASN A 85 15.26 -9.31 3.65
C ASN A 85 14.64 -10.09 2.50
N LYS A 86 15.20 -11.26 2.14
CA LYS A 86 14.64 -12.14 1.12
C LYS A 86 13.23 -12.57 1.49
N TYR A 87 13.04 -13.12 2.69
CA TYR A 87 11.72 -13.57 3.15
C TYR A 87 10.73 -12.42 3.25
N ARG A 88 11.13 -11.28 3.82
CA ARG A 88 10.24 -10.12 3.95
C ARG A 88 9.71 -9.62 2.61
N ILE A 89 10.60 -9.43 1.63
CA ILE A 89 10.21 -8.93 0.32
C ILE A 89 9.41 -9.98 -0.45
N ALA A 90 9.79 -11.26 -0.37
CA ALA A 90 9.03 -12.34 -0.97
C ALA A 90 7.61 -12.42 -0.41
N THR A 91 7.43 -12.31 0.91
CA THR A 91 6.11 -12.28 1.54
C THR A 91 5.31 -11.05 1.09
N ASN A 92 5.90 -9.85 1.07
CA ASN A 92 5.20 -8.64 0.64
C ASN A 92 4.69 -8.75 -0.81
N VAL A 93 5.55 -9.21 -1.73
CA VAL A 93 5.16 -9.39 -3.14
C VAL A 93 4.12 -10.50 -3.28
N ALA A 94 4.29 -11.62 -2.57
CA ALA A 94 3.33 -12.72 -2.62
C ALA A 94 1.95 -12.30 -2.12
N VAL A 95 1.88 -11.55 -1.01
CA VAL A 95 0.64 -10.99 -0.46
C VAL A 95 0.03 -9.99 -1.43
N GLN A 96 0.83 -9.09 -2.02
CA GLN A 96 0.34 -8.11 -2.98
C GLN A 96 -0.26 -8.78 -4.22
N VAL A 97 0.47 -9.72 -4.84
CA VAL A 97 0.02 -10.39 -6.07
C VAL A 97 -1.18 -11.28 -5.79
N SER A 98 -1.12 -12.13 -4.76
CA SER A 98 -2.18 -13.11 -4.51
C SER A 98 -3.39 -12.48 -3.83
N LEU A 99 -3.19 -11.77 -2.72
CA LEU A 99 -4.27 -11.32 -1.85
C LEU A 99 -4.77 -9.92 -2.18
N ALA A 100 -3.91 -8.99 -2.59
CA ALA A 100 -4.32 -7.61 -2.85
C ALA A 100 -4.77 -7.35 -4.30
N PHE A 101 -4.22 -8.11 -5.27
CA PHE A 101 -4.56 -7.94 -6.69
C PHE A 101 -5.41 -9.09 -7.24
N THR A 102 -4.90 -10.33 -7.19
CA THR A 102 -5.56 -11.47 -7.84
C THR A 102 -6.89 -11.80 -7.17
N LEU A 103 -6.93 -11.83 -5.84
CA LEU A 103 -8.12 -12.28 -5.13
C LEU A 103 -9.32 -11.32 -5.33
N PRO A 104 -9.22 -9.98 -5.18
CA PRO A 104 -10.33 -9.08 -5.50
C PRO A 104 -10.76 -9.14 -6.97
N PHE A 105 -9.83 -9.41 -7.88
CA PHE A 105 -10.14 -9.53 -9.31
C PHE A 105 -10.95 -10.80 -9.62
N VAL A 106 -10.58 -11.91 -8.99
CA VAL A 106 -11.09 -13.24 -9.34
C VAL A 106 -12.34 -13.63 -8.53
N MET A 107 -12.48 -13.13 -7.30
CA MET A 107 -13.61 -13.47 -6.42
C MET A 107 -14.99 -13.16 -7.03
N PRO A 108 -15.25 -11.97 -7.61
CA PRO A 108 -16.54 -11.69 -8.26
C PRO A 108 -16.86 -12.66 -9.41
N LEU A 109 -15.84 -13.11 -10.14
CA LEU A 109 -15.99 -14.05 -11.25
C LEU A 109 -16.36 -15.45 -10.74
N PHE A 110 -15.71 -15.92 -9.66
CA PHE A 110 -16.03 -17.22 -9.06
C PHE A 110 -17.44 -17.29 -8.47
N PHE A 111 -17.93 -16.19 -7.90
CA PHE A 111 -19.27 -16.13 -7.33
C PHE A 111 -20.35 -15.69 -8.33
N GLY A 112 -20.00 -15.49 -9.61
CA GLY A 112 -20.96 -15.08 -10.65
C GLY A 112 -21.63 -13.75 -10.36
N ALA A 113 -20.92 -12.83 -9.68
CA ALA A 113 -21.47 -11.54 -9.29
C ALA A 113 -21.76 -10.65 -10.50
N SER A 114 -22.89 -9.95 -10.48
CA SER A 114 -23.18 -8.89 -11.45
C SER A 114 -22.17 -7.74 -11.31
N ALA A 115 -22.02 -6.91 -12.34
CA ALA A 115 -21.11 -5.77 -12.31
C ALA A 115 -21.39 -4.83 -11.13
N ASP A 116 -22.67 -4.66 -10.77
CA ASP A 116 -23.14 -3.81 -9.68
C ASP A 116 -22.90 -4.41 -8.28
N ASP A 117 -22.85 -5.73 -8.17
CA ASP A 117 -22.63 -6.43 -6.89
C ASP A 117 -21.20 -6.89 -6.68
N ALA A 118 -20.36 -6.81 -7.70
CA ALA A 118 -19.00 -7.32 -7.66
C ALA A 118 -18.12 -6.67 -6.56
N TRP A 119 -18.41 -5.42 -6.18
CA TRP A 119 -17.71 -4.76 -5.06
C TRP A 119 -17.88 -5.52 -3.72
N LYS A 120 -18.98 -6.27 -3.54
CA LYS A 120 -19.23 -7.09 -2.35
C LYS A 120 -18.27 -8.27 -2.22
N TYR A 121 -17.75 -8.73 -3.36
CA TYR A 121 -16.83 -9.88 -3.47
C TYR A 121 -15.37 -9.45 -3.72
N GLU A 122 -15.14 -8.21 -4.18
CA GLU A 122 -13.83 -7.54 -4.16
C GLU A 122 -13.33 -7.28 -2.74
N TYR A 123 -14.22 -7.42 -1.75
CA TYR A 123 -13.96 -7.26 -0.34
C TYR A 123 -12.91 -8.26 0.14
N PHE A 124 -11.64 -7.83 0.14
CA PHE A 124 -10.58 -8.58 0.80
C PHE A 124 -10.20 -7.98 2.15
N ALA A 125 -10.03 -8.87 3.12
CA ALA A 125 -9.70 -8.54 4.48
C ALA A 125 -8.20 -8.20 4.71
N ALA A 126 -7.42 -7.95 3.65
CA ALA A 126 -6.05 -7.44 3.78
C ALA A 126 -6.04 -6.08 4.45
N SER A 127 -6.97 -5.18 4.09
CA SER A 127 -7.07 -3.85 4.69
C SER A 127 -7.74 -3.95 6.06
N ILE A 128 -7.05 -4.58 7.01
CA ILE A 128 -7.49 -4.73 8.38
C ILE A 128 -7.50 -3.34 9.04
N TRP A 129 -8.46 -3.12 9.93
CA TRP A 129 -8.43 -2.00 10.85
C TRP A 129 -7.02 -1.80 11.47
N PRO A 130 -6.46 -0.58 11.46
CA PRO A 130 -7.13 0.71 11.25
C PRO A 130 -7.03 1.26 9.80
N LEU A 131 -6.53 0.48 8.83
CA LEU A 131 -6.26 1.03 7.49
C LEU A 131 -7.54 1.35 6.71
N ASP A 132 -8.60 0.57 6.89
CA ASP A 132 -9.87 0.74 6.18
C ASP A 132 -11.04 0.58 7.16
N HIS A 133 -11.40 1.68 7.82
CA HIS A 133 -12.48 1.69 8.80
C HIS A 133 -13.88 1.57 8.17
N TYR A 134 -14.02 1.97 6.90
CA TYR A 134 -15.28 1.95 6.17
C TYR A 134 -15.87 0.53 6.09
N LYS A 135 -14.98 -0.47 6.02
CA LYS A 135 -15.31 -1.90 6.04
C LYS A 135 -16.02 -2.40 7.30
N LEU A 136 -15.92 -1.67 8.41
CA LEU A 136 -16.61 -2.00 9.67
C LEU A 136 -17.97 -1.30 9.80
N HIS A 137 -18.36 -0.47 8.83
CA HIS A 137 -19.65 0.21 8.88
C HIS A 137 -20.79 -0.81 8.76
N PRO A 138 -21.86 -0.72 9.60
CA PRO A 138 -22.94 -1.70 9.58
C PRO A 138 -23.61 -1.89 8.21
N SER A 139 -23.70 -0.81 7.41
CA SER A 139 -24.26 -0.90 6.05
C SER A 139 -23.41 -1.74 5.10
N VAL A 140 -22.08 -1.73 5.26
CA VAL A 140 -21.16 -2.51 4.44
C VAL A 140 -21.16 -3.97 4.91
N LEU A 141 -21.09 -4.19 6.22
CA LEU A 141 -21.11 -5.53 6.80
C LEU A 141 -22.41 -6.29 6.51
N GLY A 142 -23.55 -5.58 6.43
CA GLY A 142 -24.83 -6.17 6.05
C GLY A 142 -24.99 -6.44 4.55
N ALA A 143 -24.18 -5.78 3.70
CA ALA A 143 -24.26 -5.91 2.25
C ALA A 143 -23.35 -7.01 1.67
N VAL A 144 -22.30 -7.40 2.41
CA VAL A 144 -21.36 -8.45 1.99
C VAL A 144 -21.80 -9.84 2.49
N PRO A 145 -21.36 -10.93 1.84
CA PRO A 145 -21.56 -12.28 2.34
C PRO A 145 -21.15 -12.44 3.80
N LEU A 146 -21.94 -13.19 4.59
CA LEU A 146 -21.73 -13.37 6.04
C LEU A 146 -20.31 -13.82 6.38
N ILE A 147 -19.73 -14.71 5.57
CA ILE A 147 -18.36 -15.21 5.77
C ILE A 147 -17.33 -14.07 5.72
N PHE A 148 -17.48 -13.09 4.83
CA PHE A 148 -16.57 -11.95 4.76
C PHE A 148 -16.80 -10.97 5.90
N ALA A 149 -18.06 -10.70 6.26
CA ALA A 149 -18.38 -9.87 7.41
C ALA A 149 -17.76 -10.42 8.71
N VAL A 150 -17.95 -11.72 8.99
CA VAL A 150 -17.38 -12.40 10.16
C VAL A 150 -15.86 -12.40 10.09
N THR A 151 -15.27 -12.74 8.94
CA THR A 151 -13.81 -12.76 8.76
C THR A 151 -13.19 -11.39 9.04
N THR A 152 -13.86 -10.31 8.63
CA THR A 152 -13.42 -8.93 8.90
C THR A 152 -13.40 -8.61 10.38
N LEU A 153 -14.50 -8.93 11.08
CA LEU A 153 -14.61 -8.68 12.51
C LEU A 153 -13.55 -9.48 13.29
N VAL A 154 -13.35 -10.75 12.94
CA VAL A 154 -12.31 -11.60 13.53
C VAL A 154 -10.92 -11.03 13.26
N LEU A 155 -10.62 -10.62 12.02
CA LEU A 155 -9.32 -10.06 11.69
C LEU A 155 -9.06 -8.73 12.40
N ALA A 156 -10.07 -7.85 12.49
CA ALA A 156 -9.97 -6.53 13.11
C ALA A 156 -9.86 -6.59 14.64
N PHE A 157 -10.70 -7.40 15.30
CA PHE A 157 -10.83 -7.40 16.77
C PHE A 157 -10.09 -8.54 17.47
N VAL A 158 -9.73 -9.61 16.75
CA VAL A 158 -9.04 -10.77 17.34
C VAL A 158 -7.62 -10.89 16.79
N VAL A 159 -7.48 -11.08 15.48
CA VAL A 159 -6.16 -11.37 14.88
C VAL A 159 -5.25 -10.16 14.97
N ALA A 160 -5.69 -8.96 14.59
CA ALA A 160 -4.83 -7.80 14.60
C ALA A 160 -4.33 -7.41 16.00
N PRO A 161 -5.17 -7.39 17.06
CA PRO A 161 -4.71 -7.13 18.42
C PRO A 161 -3.79 -8.23 18.94
N LEU A 162 -4.12 -9.52 18.72
CA LEU A 162 -3.26 -10.63 19.15
C LEU A 162 -1.90 -10.60 18.44
N ALA A 163 -1.90 -10.41 17.12
CA ALA A 163 -0.66 -10.29 16.36
C ALA A 163 0.15 -9.06 16.78
N ALA A 164 -0.51 -7.94 17.09
CA ALA A 164 0.16 -6.76 17.63
C ALA A 164 0.74 -6.98 19.04
N TYR A 165 0.09 -7.80 19.87
CA TYR A 165 0.58 -8.19 21.19
C TYR A 165 1.83 -9.07 21.09
N PHE A 166 1.80 -10.13 20.26
CA PHE A 166 2.92 -11.08 20.16
C PHE A 166 4.07 -10.61 19.28
N PHE A 167 3.77 -9.97 18.15
CA PHE A 167 4.77 -9.61 17.12
C PHE A 167 5.04 -8.10 17.05
N GLY A 168 4.33 -7.30 17.85
CA GLY A 168 4.42 -5.85 17.83
C GLY A 168 3.78 -5.22 16.59
N LYS A 169 3.57 -3.90 16.60
CA LYS A 169 2.85 -3.16 15.54
C LYS A 169 3.43 -3.27 14.11
N ARG A 170 4.65 -3.80 13.97
CA ARG A 170 5.34 -3.91 12.66
C ARG A 170 4.96 -5.16 11.87
N TRP A 171 4.25 -6.12 12.46
CA TRP A 171 3.83 -7.34 11.76
C TRP A 171 3.05 -7.00 10.49
N TYR A 172 2.06 -6.11 10.58
CA TYR A 172 1.21 -5.74 9.46
C TYR A 172 1.98 -4.86 8.47
N CYS A 173 2.50 -3.72 8.92
CA CYS A 173 3.16 -2.73 8.07
C CYS A 173 4.48 -3.21 7.42
N SER A 174 5.07 -4.33 7.86
CA SER A 174 6.33 -4.82 7.29
C SER A 174 6.17 -6.08 6.43
N TRP A 175 5.06 -6.82 6.58
CA TRP A 175 4.89 -8.15 5.98
C TRP A 175 3.59 -8.35 5.20
N VAL A 176 2.54 -7.58 5.49
CA VAL A 176 1.20 -7.83 4.93
C VAL A 176 0.65 -6.59 4.22
N CYS A 177 0.83 -5.41 4.82
CA CYS A 177 0.31 -4.16 4.27
C CYS A 177 0.98 -3.81 2.93
N GLY A 178 0.17 -3.60 1.89
CA GLY A 178 0.65 -3.16 0.57
C GLY A 178 1.52 -1.90 0.67
N CYS A 179 1.07 -0.88 1.42
CA CYS A 179 1.81 0.37 1.68
C CYS A 179 3.22 0.11 2.22
N GLY A 180 3.31 -0.83 3.16
CA GLY A 180 4.58 -1.31 3.69
C GLY A 180 5.43 -2.04 2.65
N GLY A 181 4.81 -2.91 1.86
CA GLY A 181 5.46 -3.65 0.78
C GLY A 181 6.08 -2.73 -0.26
N LEU A 182 5.36 -1.71 -0.71
CA LEU A 182 5.85 -0.75 -1.71
C LEU A 182 6.95 0.14 -1.12
N ALA A 183 6.79 0.58 0.13
CA ALA A 183 7.82 1.34 0.83
C ALA A 183 9.13 0.55 1.05
N ASN A 184 9.03 -0.75 1.32
CA ASN A 184 10.19 -1.65 1.50
C ASN A 184 10.83 -2.10 0.18
N THR A 185 10.19 -1.85 -0.95
CA THR A 185 10.67 -2.25 -2.28
C THR A 185 11.06 -1.02 -3.10
N ALA A 186 10.10 -0.39 -3.78
CA ALA A 186 10.32 0.77 -4.62
C ALA A 186 10.62 2.05 -3.83
N GLY A 187 10.11 2.18 -2.61
CA GLY A 187 10.23 3.39 -1.78
C GLY A 187 11.57 3.54 -1.03
N ASP A 188 12.37 2.48 -0.93
CA ASP A 188 13.62 2.46 -0.15
C ASP A 188 14.62 3.57 -0.53
N PRO A 189 14.81 3.93 -1.83
CA PRO A 189 15.75 4.98 -2.23
C PRO A 189 15.48 6.35 -1.61
N TRP A 190 14.21 6.71 -1.37
CA TRP A 190 13.83 8.03 -0.86
C TRP A 190 13.71 8.07 0.67
N ARG A 191 13.87 6.94 1.36
CA ARG A 191 13.64 6.83 2.81
C ARG A 191 14.52 7.76 3.66
N HIS A 192 15.72 8.06 3.17
CA HIS A 192 16.67 8.94 3.83
C HIS A 192 16.31 10.43 3.74
N LEU A 193 15.39 10.81 2.83
CA LEU A 193 14.95 12.20 2.67
C LEU A 193 14.00 12.66 3.79
N THR A 194 13.40 11.72 4.52
CA THR A 194 12.53 11.99 5.66
C THR A 194 13.32 12.69 6.76
N SER A 195 12.85 13.87 7.15
CA SER A 195 13.45 14.64 8.25
C SER A 195 13.21 13.95 9.58
N THR A 196 14.30 13.65 10.30
CA THR A 196 14.27 13.09 11.66
C THR A 196 14.31 14.17 12.74
N SER A 197 14.17 15.45 12.37
CA SER A 197 14.25 16.55 13.33
C SER A 197 13.08 16.54 14.31
N THR A 198 13.36 16.97 15.54
CA THR A 198 12.33 17.14 16.59
C THR A 198 11.23 18.12 16.16
N ARG A 199 11.56 19.11 15.32
CA ARG A 199 10.61 20.05 14.75
C ARG A 199 9.60 19.35 13.83
N SER A 200 10.08 18.49 12.92
CA SER A 200 9.20 17.70 12.04
C SER A 200 8.25 16.81 12.84
N TRP A 201 8.76 16.16 13.89
CA TRP A 201 7.92 15.31 14.75
C TRP A 201 6.86 16.09 15.53
N LYS A 202 7.20 17.27 16.07
CA LYS A 202 6.22 18.15 16.74
C LYS A 202 5.13 18.59 15.76
N PHE A 203 5.51 18.91 14.52
CA PHE A 203 4.56 19.27 13.47
C PHE A 203 3.64 18.09 13.11
N GLU A 204 4.18 16.89 12.89
CA GLU A 204 3.37 15.69 12.57
C GLU A 204 2.30 15.41 13.64
N LYS A 205 2.65 15.54 14.92
CA LYS A 205 1.65 15.41 16.00
C LYS A 205 0.61 16.51 15.99
N ALA A 206 1.07 17.76 15.84
CA ALA A 206 0.18 18.91 15.87
C ALA A 206 -0.80 18.90 14.68
N ALA A 207 -0.37 18.41 13.52
CA ALA A 207 -1.17 18.36 12.30
C ALA A 207 -2.35 17.38 12.38
N ILE A 208 -2.32 16.38 13.27
CA ILE A 208 -3.42 15.43 13.45
C ILE A 208 -4.67 16.14 14.01
N TYR A 209 -4.51 17.07 14.95
CA TYR A 209 -5.64 17.75 15.61
C TYR A 209 -6.54 18.57 14.66
N PRO A 210 -6.01 19.46 13.79
CA PRO A 210 -6.85 20.20 12.85
C PRO A 210 -7.51 19.28 11.81
N ILE A 211 -6.84 18.22 11.36
CA ILE A 211 -7.43 17.25 10.44
C ILE A 211 -8.58 16.51 11.10
N LEU A 212 -8.39 16.06 12.34
CA LEU A 212 -9.44 15.38 13.11
C LEU A 212 -10.63 16.32 13.36
N PHE A 213 -10.37 17.59 13.69
CA PHE A 213 -11.41 18.60 13.87
C PHE A 213 -12.22 18.80 12.58
N LEU A 214 -11.54 18.95 11.44
CA LEU A 214 -12.22 19.07 10.14
C LEU A 214 -13.03 17.83 9.81
N ALA A 215 -12.50 16.62 10.03
CA ALA A 215 -13.17 15.37 9.72
C ALA A 215 -14.40 15.07 10.59
N ILE A 216 -14.43 15.58 11.83
CA ILE A 216 -15.60 15.46 12.72
C ILE A 216 -16.60 16.61 12.46
N GLY A 217 -16.11 17.78 12.07
CA GLY A 217 -16.91 18.98 11.85
C GLY A 217 -17.53 19.10 10.44
N SER A 218 -17.13 18.25 9.49
CA SER A 218 -17.67 18.14 8.13
C SER A 218 -18.72 17.03 8.03
#